data_AF-A0AAV2VRD2-F1
#
_entry.id   AF-A0AAV2VRD2-F1
#
_cell.length_a   1.000
_cell.length_b   1.000
_cell.length_c   1.000
_cell.angle_alpha   90.00
_cell.angle_beta   90.00
_cell.angle_gamma   90.00
#
_symmetry.space_group_name_H-M   'P 1'
#
loop_
_entity.id
_entity.type
_entity.pdbx_description
1 polymer ?
#
loop_
_entity_poly.entity_id
_entity_poly.type
_entity_poly.pdbx_seq_one_letter_code
_entity_poly.pdbx_strand_id
1 'polypeptide(L)' 'MLASLKALFASRKDHSGRNINTVIARLAIQTGSNVHAWSYIEQDAVYENTFNGQKIYSHELARYAL' A
#
# COMPACT_ATOMS: atom_id res chain seq x y z
N MET A 1 -10.80 -23.52 6.48
CA MET A 1 -9.91 -23.35 5.30
C MET A 1 -10.44 -22.38 4.24
N LEU A 2 -11.75 -22.33 3.92
CA LEU A 2 -12.29 -21.34 2.95
C LEU A 2 -12.05 -19.86 3.35
N ALA A 3 -12.13 -19.54 4.65
CA ALA A 3 -11.94 -18.18 5.14
C ALA A 3 -10.51 -17.64 4.85
N SER A 4 -9.50 -18.50 4.91
CA SER A 4 -8.10 -18.16 4.61
C SER A 4 -7.89 -17.85 3.13
N LEU A 5 -8.56 -18.58 2.22
CA LEU A 5 -8.56 -18.22 0.80
C LEU A 5 -9.30 -16.91 0.55
N LYS A 6 -10.43 -16.67 1.22
CA LYS A 6 -11.20 -15.43 1.07
C LYS A 6 -10.38 -14.21 1.50
N ALA A 7 -9.48 -14.35 2.47
CA ALA A 7 -8.53 -13.31 2.88
C ALA A 7 -7.47 -13.00 1.82
N LEU A 8 -7.09 -13.97 0.96
CA LEU A 8 -6.16 -13.75 -0.15
C LEU A 8 -6.81 -12.90 -1.27
N PHE A 9 -8.12 -13.03 -1.45
CA PHE A 9 -8.89 -12.29 -2.47
C PHE A 9 -9.68 -11.10 -1.91
N ALA A 10 -9.72 -10.95 -0.60
CA ALA A 10 -10.24 -9.74 0.02
C ALA A 10 -9.32 -8.60 -0.41
N SER A 11 -9.88 -7.64 -1.15
CA SER A 11 -9.23 -6.37 -1.44
C SER A 11 -8.66 -5.83 -0.13
N ARG A 12 -7.35 -5.95 0.07
CA ARG A 12 -6.68 -5.46 1.27
C ARG A 12 -6.86 -3.96 1.30
N LYS A 13 -7.68 -3.49 2.23
CA LYS A 13 -7.91 -2.08 2.48
C LYS A 13 -6.92 -1.61 3.53
N ASP A 14 -6.41 -0.40 3.39
CA ASP A 14 -5.61 0.24 4.42
C ASP A 14 -6.49 0.68 5.60
N HIS A 15 -5.86 1.25 6.62
CA HIS A 15 -6.57 1.73 7.80
C HIS A 15 -7.61 2.81 7.49
N SER A 16 -7.47 3.51 6.36
CA SER A 16 -8.42 4.53 5.87
C SER A 16 -9.46 3.96 4.91
N GLY A 17 -9.52 2.64 4.71
CA GLY A 17 -10.49 1.98 3.83
C GLY A 17 -10.14 2.01 2.34
N ARG A 18 -8.95 2.50 1.96
CA ARG A 18 -8.46 2.58 0.57
C ARG A 18 -7.87 1.25 0.14
N ASN A 19 -8.04 0.87 -1.13
CA ASN A 19 -7.42 -0.34 -1.66
C ASN A 19 -5.89 -0.20 -1.71
N ILE A 20 -5.19 -1.04 -0.94
CA ILE A 20 -3.72 -1.01 -0.80
C ILE A 20 -3.03 -1.20 -2.15
N ASN A 21 -3.51 -2.13 -2.99
CA ASN A 21 -2.90 -2.37 -4.30
C ASN A 21 -3.06 -1.16 -5.22
N THR A 22 -4.19 -0.47 -5.17
CA THR A 22 -4.40 0.77 -5.93
C THR A 22 -3.46 1.88 -5.47
N VAL A 23 -3.28 2.03 -4.15
CA VAL A 23 -2.35 3.03 -3.60
C VAL A 23 -0.91 2.70 -3.99
N ILE A 24 -0.49 1.45 -3.85
CA ILE A 24 0.84 0.97 -4.26
C ILE A 24 1.09 1.24 -5.75
N ALA A 25 0.13 0.92 -6.61
CA ALA A 25 0.26 1.15 -8.05
C ALA A 25 0.48 2.64 -8.37
N ARG A 26 -0.24 3.55 -7.69
CA ARG A 26 -0.05 4.99 -7.87
C ARG A 26 1.27 5.49 -7.31
N LEU A 27 1.65 5.04 -6.11
CA LEU A 27 2.92 5.40 -5.48
C LEU A 27 4.09 5.00 -6.38
N ALA A 28 4.05 3.80 -6.95
CA ALA A 28 5.03 3.33 -7.92
C ALA A 28 5.13 4.24 -9.14
N ILE A 29 3.99 4.63 -9.74
CA ILE A 29 3.96 5.55 -10.89
C ILE A 29 4.54 6.93 -10.52
N GLN A 30 4.12 7.51 -9.40
CA GLN A 30 4.53 8.86 -8.98
C GLN A 30 5.99 8.94 -8.58
N THR A 31 6.55 7.88 -8.02
CA THR A 31 7.95 7.81 -7.60
C THR A 31 8.87 7.19 -8.64
N GLY A 32 8.33 6.76 -9.79
CA GLY A 32 9.10 6.08 -10.83
C GLY A 32 9.70 4.74 -10.36
N SER A 33 9.02 4.05 -9.42
CA SER A 33 9.49 2.82 -8.80
C SER A 33 8.62 1.62 -9.17
N ASN A 34 9.05 0.41 -8.79
CA ASN A 34 8.34 -0.82 -9.10
C ASN A 34 7.20 -1.06 -8.10
N VAL A 35 6.00 -1.43 -8.57
CA VAL A 35 4.84 -1.78 -7.72
C VAL A 35 5.15 -2.88 -6.72
N HIS A 36 6.02 -3.83 -7.08
CA HIS A 36 6.41 -4.94 -6.22
C HIS A 36 7.47 -4.56 -5.18
N ALA A 37 8.05 -3.36 -5.28
CA ALA A 37 8.93 -2.82 -4.25
C ALA A 37 8.15 -2.24 -3.07
N TRP A 38 6.85 -1.96 -3.22
CA TRP A 38 6.05 -1.38 -2.15
C TRP A 38 5.31 -2.44 -1.35
N SER A 39 5.28 -2.23 -0.04
CA SER A 39 4.51 -3.02 0.91
C SER A 39 3.76 -2.10 1.87
N TYR A 40 2.56 -2.51 2.28
CA TYR A 40 1.82 -1.81 3.31
C TYR A 40 2.00 -2.53 4.65
N ILE A 41 2.49 -1.79 5.65
CA ILE A 41 2.67 -2.26 7.02
C ILE A 41 1.49 -1.75 7.83
N GLU A 42 0.61 -2.67 8.22
CA GLU A 42 -0.66 -2.35 8.87
C GLU A 42 -0.48 -1.75 10.26
N GLN A 43 0.52 -2.22 11.01
CA GLN A 43 0.80 -1.80 12.40
C GLN A 43 1.11 -0.30 12.50
N ASP A 44 1.82 0.24 11.51
CA ASP A 44 2.26 1.64 11.47
C ASP A 44 1.46 2.47 10.45
N ALA A 45 0.47 1.86 9.80
CA ALA A 45 -0.29 2.43 8.69
C ALA A 45 0.61 3.12 7.64
N VAL A 46 1.69 2.46 7.24
CA VAL A 46 2.75 3.02 6.38
C VAL A 46 2.96 2.19 5.12
N TYR A 47 3.19 2.88 4.01
CA TYR A 47 3.65 2.28 2.76
C TYR A 47 5.17 2.40 2.71
N GLU A 48 5.85 1.28 2.68
CA GLU A 48 7.31 1.21 2.62
C GLU A 48 7.76 0.62 1.29
N ASN A 49 8.70 1.30 0.64
CA ASN A 49 9.42 0.79 -0.50
C ASN A 49 10.68 0.05 0.00
N THR A 50 10.68 -1.27 -0.19
CA THR A 50 11.73 -2.16 0.30
C THR A 50 13.05 -2.04 -0.47
N PHE A 51 13.04 -1.40 -1.64
CA PHE A 51 14.23 -1.21 -2.47
C PHE A 51 15.04 0.01 -2.06
N ASN A 52 14.39 1.13 -1.71
CA ASN A 52 15.06 2.39 -1.38
C ASN A 52 14.81 2.87 0.06
N GLY A 53 14.01 2.14 0.85
CA GLY A 53 13.67 2.48 2.23
C GLY A 53 12.70 3.65 2.38
N GLN A 54 12.08 4.12 1.29
CA GLN A 54 11.14 5.24 1.32
C GLN A 54 9.87 4.84 2.06
N LYS A 55 9.42 5.68 2.99
CA LYS A 55 8.21 5.48 3.78
C LYS A 55 7.22 6.60 3.53
N ILE A 56 5.96 6.25 3.32
CA ILE A 56 4.85 7.19 3.13
C ILE A 56 3.73 6.76 4.06
N TYR A 57 3.41 7.60 5.05
CA TYR A 57 2.34 7.28 5.98
C TYR A 57 0.98 7.48 5.33
N SER A 58 0.01 6.66 5.73
CA SER A 58 -1.36 6.69 5.18
C SER A 58 -2.02 8.07 5.24
N HIS A 59 -1.73 8.85 6.29
CA HIS A 59 -2.24 10.20 6.46
C HIS A 59 -1.54 11.24 5.56
N GLU A 60 -0.34 10.94 5.07
CA GLU A 60 0.42 11.82 4.17
C GLU A 60 0.08 11.61 2.70
N LEU A 61 -0.64 10.53 2.36
CA LEU A 61 -1.03 10.24 0.99
C LEU A 61 -1.84 11.36 0.33
N ALA A 62 -2.51 12.24 1.10
CA ALA A 62 -3.16 13.42 0.56
C ALA A 62 -2.18 14.37 -0.15
N ARG A 63 -0.92 14.42 0.30
CA ARG A 63 0.16 15.22 -0.32
C ARG A 63 0.61 14.64 -1.65
N TYR A 64 0.36 13.35 -1.85
CA TYR A 64 0.64 12.61 -3.08
C TYR A 64 -0.53 12.65 -4.07
N ALA A 65 -1.51 13.55 -3.91
CA ALA A 65 -2.66 13.73 -4.81
C ALA A 65 -3.30 12.38 -5.22
N LEU A 66 -4.05 11.78 -4.29
CA LEU A 66 -4.87 10.59 -4.54
C LEU A 66 -6.06 10.86 -5.44
#